data_AF-A0A6N7FB49-F1
#
_entry.id   AF-A0A6N7FB49-F1
#
_cell.length_a   1.000
_cell.length_b   1.000
_cell.length_c   1.000
_cell.angle_alpha   90.00
_cell.angle_beta   90.00
_cell.angle_gamma   90.00
#
_symmetry.space_group_name_H-M   'P 1'
#
loop_
_entity.id
_entity.type
_entity.pdbx_description
1 polymer ?
#
loop_
_entity_poly.entity_id
_entity_poly.type
_entity_poly.pdbx_seq_one_letter_code
_entity_poly.pdbx_strand_id
1 'polypeptide(L)'
;MTAGKDTVAGPVTTEAGGLGATRVVALCAALLGVVALALGGPSLMGAVTALRANSLLAGAEKGESPAPELLETLVESSYAASIWHGDSRVWFATGLARLASAKLEMEDEGLHRRLLDRAIFALDRGLAMSPSNSIGWMSMGEALLMRAGASPRAARALRMSVLTAPVAPEYAVRRLELLLKLWDVYDSDGRAMIVEQALIARRNGKTAEAVDRLLATAEGEPLAQAIEPAAAPGAAIR
;
A
#
# COMPACT_ATOMS: atom_id res chain seq x y z
N MET A 1 -50.07 80.95 24.09
CA MET A 1 -50.64 80.25 22.91
C MET A 1 -49.78 80.59 21.70
N THR A 2 -49.04 79.60 21.19
CA THR A 2 -48.36 79.47 19.86
C THR A 2 -47.36 78.30 20.07
N ALA A 3 -47.65 77.04 19.73
CA ALA A 3 -47.83 76.39 18.42
C ALA A 3 -46.52 76.17 17.62
N GLY A 4 -46.22 74.88 17.34
CA GLY A 4 -45.39 74.39 16.22
C GLY A 4 -43.96 74.01 16.58
N LYS A 5 -43.36 72.91 16.11
CA LYS A 5 -43.72 72.02 15.00
C LYS A 5 -42.87 70.75 15.12
N ASP A 6 -43.50 69.60 15.41
CA ASP A 6 -42.84 68.30 15.37
C ASP A 6 -42.47 67.96 13.92
N THR A 7 -41.17 67.86 13.64
CA THR A 7 -40.67 67.50 12.32
C THR A 7 -40.61 65.98 12.23
N VAL A 8 -41.68 65.39 11.72
CA VAL A 8 -41.77 63.95 11.44
C VAL A 8 -40.83 63.63 10.27
N ALA A 9 -39.73 62.94 10.55
CA ALA A 9 -38.85 62.38 9.52
C ALA A 9 -39.62 61.28 8.78
N GLY A 10 -39.93 61.53 7.50
CA GLY A 10 -40.59 60.57 6.63
C GLY A 10 -39.70 59.35 6.34
N PRO A 11 -40.30 58.17 6.12
CA PRO A 11 -39.56 56.95 5.84
C PRO A 11 -38.84 57.05 4.48
N VAL A 12 -37.52 56.89 4.49
CA VAL A 12 -36.70 56.78 3.28
C VAL A 12 -36.96 55.39 2.66
N THR A 13 -37.78 55.36 1.62
CA THR A 13 -38.08 54.15 0.84
C THR A 13 -36.96 53.87 -0.16
N THR A 14 -35.89 53.23 0.30
CA THR A 14 -34.86 52.62 -0.57
C THR A 14 -35.29 51.21 -0.99
N GLU A 15 -36.28 51.08 -1.87
CA GLU A 15 -36.68 49.80 -2.45
C GLU A 15 -36.89 49.92 -3.97
N ALA A 16 -35.80 49.89 -4.75
CA ALA A 16 -35.91 49.72 -6.20
C ALA A 16 -34.73 48.98 -6.87
N GLY A 17 -33.66 48.62 -6.13
CA GLY A 17 -32.43 48.03 -6.72
C GLY A 17 -32.24 46.51 -6.56
N GLY A 18 -33.13 45.79 -5.85
CA GLY A 18 -32.83 44.45 -5.31
C GLY A 18 -32.95 43.25 -6.27
N LEU A 19 -33.64 43.40 -7.41
CA LEU A 19 -33.92 42.28 -8.32
C LEU A 19 -32.69 41.85 -9.15
N GLY A 20 -31.75 42.75 -9.40
CA GLY A 20 -30.51 42.43 -10.12
C GLY A 20 -29.51 41.68 -9.24
N ALA A 21 -29.32 42.13 -8.01
CA ALA A 21 -28.35 41.55 -7.07
C ALA A 21 -28.69 40.10 -6.71
N THR A 22 -29.97 39.80 -6.46
CA THR A 22 -30.43 38.45 -6.09
C THR A 22 -30.19 37.42 -7.21
N ARG A 23 -30.39 37.80 -8.48
CA ARG A 23 -30.13 36.91 -9.63
C ARG A 23 -28.66 36.63 -9.83
N VAL A 24 -27.79 37.64 -9.67
CA VAL A 24 -26.33 37.46 -9.77
C VAL A 24 -25.82 36.55 -8.66
N VAL A 25 -26.28 36.74 -7.42
CA VAL A 25 -25.91 35.87 -6.29
C VAL A 25 -26.36 34.42 -6.54
N ALA A 26 -27.58 34.20 -7.02
CA ALA A 26 -28.07 32.87 -7.34
C ALA A 26 -27.26 32.19 -8.46
N LEU A 27 -26.91 32.93 -9.52
CA LEU A 27 -26.07 32.41 -10.61
C LEU A 27 -24.67 32.05 -10.12
N CYS A 28 -24.05 32.90 -9.31
CA CYS A 28 -22.74 32.63 -8.70
C CYS A 28 -22.80 31.41 -7.78
N ALA A 29 -23.83 31.27 -6.96
CA ALA A 29 -24.02 30.11 -6.09
C ALA A 29 -24.22 28.82 -6.90
N ALA A 30 -25.01 28.86 -7.98
CA ALA A 30 -25.20 27.72 -8.86
C ALA A 30 -23.90 27.31 -9.57
N LEU A 31 -23.14 28.29 -10.09
CA LEU A 31 -21.84 28.05 -10.71
C LEU A 31 -20.85 27.46 -9.71
N LEU A 32 -20.79 27.99 -8.48
CA LEU A 32 -19.95 27.44 -7.42
C LEU A 32 -20.35 26.00 -7.09
N GLY A 33 -21.65 25.70 -7.04
CA GLY A 33 -22.17 24.35 -6.84
C GLY A 33 -21.76 23.38 -7.95
N VAL A 34 -21.83 23.80 -9.21
CA VAL A 34 -21.37 22.99 -10.36
C VAL A 34 -19.87 22.76 -10.31
N VAL A 35 -19.08 23.79 -10.00
CA VAL A 35 -17.61 23.66 -9.85
C VAL A 35 -17.27 22.72 -8.69
N ALA A 36 -17.96 22.83 -7.56
CA ALA A 36 -17.78 21.95 -6.41
C ALA A 36 -18.11 20.49 -6.75
N LEU A 37 -19.18 20.23 -7.51
CA LEU A 37 -19.52 18.89 -7.98
C LEU A 37 -18.52 18.35 -9.02
N ALA A 38 -18.05 19.20 -9.93
CA ALA A 38 -17.06 18.81 -10.94
C ALA A 38 -15.71 18.43 -10.30
N LEU A 39 -15.30 19.14 -9.25
CA LEU A 39 -14.06 18.86 -8.52
C LEU A 39 -14.24 17.72 -7.48
N GLY A 40 -15.39 17.64 -6.83
CA GLY A 40 -15.66 16.66 -5.77
C GLY A 40 -16.11 15.29 -6.27
N GLY A 41 -16.78 15.24 -7.42
CA GLY A 41 -17.34 14.01 -8.00
C GLY A 41 -16.30 12.90 -8.21
N PRO A 42 -15.16 13.17 -8.89
CA PRO A 42 -14.11 12.16 -9.07
C PRO A 42 -13.54 11.64 -7.75
N SER A 43 -13.31 12.53 -6.78
CA SER A 43 -12.78 12.16 -5.45
C SER A 43 -13.76 11.30 -4.66
N LEU A 44 -15.05 11.61 -4.72
CA LEU A 44 -16.09 10.79 -4.08
C LEU A 44 -16.15 9.39 -4.71
N MET A 45 -16.11 9.29 -6.03
CA MET A 45 -16.09 8.00 -6.73
C MET A 45 -14.82 7.20 -6.42
N GLY A 46 -13.67 7.87 -6.34
CA GLY A 46 -12.41 7.26 -5.89
C GLY A 46 -12.50 6.72 -4.46
N ALA A 47 -13.09 7.48 -3.52
CA ALA A 47 -13.25 7.04 -2.15
C ALA A 47 -14.21 5.84 -2.01
N VAL A 48 -15.33 5.86 -2.73
CA VAL A 48 -16.32 4.77 -2.73
C VAL A 48 -15.72 3.47 -3.31
N THR A 49 -14.94 3.58 -4.39
CA THR A 49 -14.26 2.43 -4.99
C THR A 49 -13.12 1.91 -4.10
N ALA A 50 -12.34 2.81 -3.49
CA ALA A 50 -11.26 2.46 -2.57
C ALA A 50 -11.75 1.78 -1.28
N LEU A 51 -12.96 2.06 -0.81
CA LEU A 51 -13.49 1.47 0.42
C LEU A 51 -13.52 -0.07 0.36
N ARG A 52 -13.94 -0.64 -0.78
CA ARG A 52 -13.95 -2.09 -0.99
C ARG A 52 -12.54 -2.67 -1.11
N ALA A 53 -11.65 -1.92 -1.77
CA ALA A 53 -10.25 -2.31 -1.89
C ALA A 53 -9.57 -2.40 -0.51
N ASN A 54 -9.84 -1.43 0.37
CA ASN A 54 -9.26 -1.39 1.71
C ASN A 54 -9.69 -2.57 2.57
N SER A 55 -10.94 -3.02 2.49
CA SER A 55 -11.38 -4.21 3.24
C SER A 55 -10.70 -5.49 2.75
N LEU A 56 -10.51 -5.63 1.44
CA LEU A 56 -9.84 -6.80 0.86
C LEU A 56 -8.34 -6.79 1.20
N LEU A 57 -7.71 -5.62 1.18
CA LEU A 57 -6.31 -5.44 1.61
C LEU A 57 -6.14 -5.77 3.09
N ALA A 58 -7.02 -5.28 3.95
CA ALA A 58 -6.95 -5.58 5.39
C ALA A 58 -7.12 -7.08 5.69
N GLY A 59 -7.92 -7.81 4.88
CA GLY A 59 -7.99 -9.27 4.95
C GLY A 59 -6.70 -9.94 4.46
N ALA A 60 -6.19 -9.51 3.31
CA ALA A 60 -4.94 -10.02 2.75
C ALA A 60 -3.73 -9.81 3.67
N GLU A 61 -3.65 -8.66 4.35
CA GLU A 61 -2.64 -8.36 5.38
C GLU A 61 -2.71 -9.33 6.57
N LYS A 62 -3.88 -9.90 6.86
CA LYS A 62 -4.07 -10.95 7.88
C LYS A 62 -3.82 -12.36 7.35
N GLY A 63 -3.45 -12.51 6.08
CA GLY A 63 -3.28 -13.80 5.42
C GLY A 63 -4.60 -14.43 4.93
N GLU A 64 -5.72 -13.71 4.97
CA GLU A 64 -6.96 -14.18 4.37
C GLU A 64 -6.83 -14.15 2.84
N SER A 65 -7.10 -15.27 2.18
CA SER A 65 -7.13 -15.32 0.72
C SER A 65 -8.49 -14.84 0.22
N PRO A 66 -8.59 -13.69 -0.46
CA PRO A 66 -9.84 -13.24 -1.04
C PRO A 66 -10.33 -14.24 -2.09
N ALA A 67 -11.65 -14.34 -2.24
CA ALA A 67 -12.24 -15.16 -3.29
C ALA A 67 -11.72 -14.70 -4.68
N PRO A 68 -11.43 -15.62 -5.62
CA PRO A 68 -10.90 -15.28 -6.94
C PRO A 68 -11.70 -14.20 -7.68
N GLU A 69 -13.03 -14.24 -7.56
CA GLU A 69 -13.95 -13.31 -8.21
C GLU A 69 -13.81 -11.86 -7.66
N LEU A 70 -13.44 -11.75 -6.38
CA LEU A 70 -13.20 -10.46 -5.74
C LEU A 70 -11.86 -9.85 -6.17
N LEU A 71 -10.87 -10.67 -6.56
CA LEU A 71 -9.58 -10.19 -7.03
C LEU A 71 -9.68 -9.47 -8.37
N GLU A 72 -10.49 -9.98 -9.30
CA GLU A 72 -10.71 -9.31 -10.59
C GLU A 72 -11.44 -7.98 -10.39
N THR A 73 -12.52 -7.99 -9.58
CA THR A 73 -13.25 -6.77 -9.20
C THR A 73 -12.33 -5.75 -8.54
N LEU A 74 -11.41 -6.20 -7.67
CA LEU A 74 -10.43 -5.35 -7.02
C LEU A 74 -9.46 -4.72 -8.01
N VAL A 75 -8.99 -5.48 -9.00
CA VAL A 75 -8.09 -4.92 -10.00
C VAL A 75 -8.80 -3.91 -10.88
N GLU A 76 -10.00 -4.21 -11.36
CA GLU A 76 -10.76 -3.28 -12.20
C GLU A 76 -11.08 -1.99 -11.46
N SER A 77 -11.57 -2.08 -10.23
CA SER A 77 -11.86 -0.91 -9.40
C SER A 77 -10.61 -0.10 -9.05
N SER A 78 -9.49 -0.77 -8.73
CA SER A 78 -8.23 -0.08 -8.45
C SER A 78 -7.67 0.59 -9.71
N TYR A 79 -7.72 -0.07 -10.87
CA TYR A 79 -7.28 0.54 -12.12
C TYR A 79 -8.14 1.76 -12.50
N ALA A 80 -9.47 1.67 -12.33
CA ALA A 80 -10.35 2.82 -12.52
C ALA A 80 -9.99 3.97 -11.57
N ALA A 81 -9.75 3.68 -10.29
CA ALA A 81 -9.35 4.67 -9.30
C ALA A 81 -7.99 5.32 -9.61
N SER A 82 -7.04 4.60 -10.21
CA SER A 82 -5.70 5.12 -10.51
C SER A 82 -5.70 6.16 -11.64
N ILE A 83 -6.69 6.09 -12.55
CA ILE A 83 -6.91 7.10 -13.59
C ILE A 83 -7.29 8.45 -12.96
N TRP A 84 -8.06 8.41 -11.87
CA TRP A 84 -8.54 9.60 -11.16
C TRP A 84 -7.57 10.10 -10.10
N HIS A 85 -6.81 9.19 -9.49
CA HIS A 85 -5.91 9.48 -8.39
C HIS A 85 -4.50 8.96 -8.68
N GLY A 86 -3.53 9.88 -8.74
CA GLY A 86 -2.11 9.57 -8.63
C GLY A 86 -1.74 9.17 -7.20
N ASP A 87 -2.41 8.18 -6.62
CA ASP A 87 -2.12 7.65 -5.28
C ASP A 87 -1.37 6.31 -5.39
N SER A 88 -0.23 6.20 -4.72
CA SER A 88 0.59 4.99 -4.69
C SER A 88 -0.17 3.78 -4.13
N ARG A 89 -1.11 3.99 -3.20
CA ARG A 89 -1.89 2.93 -2.55
C ARG A 89 -2.69 2.12 -3.56
N VAL A 90 -3.23 2.78 -4.57
CA VAL A 90 -4.02 2.13 -5.62
C VAL A 90 -3.14 1.21 -6.48
N TRP A 91 -1.93 1.64 -6.81
CA TRP A 91 -0.94 0.83 -7.51
C TRP A 91 -0.49 -0.38 -6.70
N PHE A 92 -0.23 -0.21 -5.40
CA PHE A 92 0.07 -1.32 -4.51
C PHE A 92 -1.09 -2.30 -4.41
N ALA A 93 -2.33 -1.81 -4.23
CA ALA A 93 -3.53 -2.65 -4.19
C ALA A 93 -3.65 -3.52 -5.44
N THR A 94 -3.49 -2.91 -6.61
CA THR A 94 -3.51 -3.58 -7.90
C THR A 94 -2.41 -4.64 -8.00
N GLY A 95 -1.19 -4.30 -7.60
CA GLY A 95 -0.04 -5.20 -7.63
C GLY A 95 -0.22 -6.41 -6.71
N LEU A 96 -0.68 -6.19 -5.49
CA LEU A 96 -0.97 -7.23 -4.51
C LEU A 96 -2.10 -8.15 -4.97
N ALA A 97 -3.19 -7.59 -5.51
CA ALA A 97 -4.31 -8.38 -6.04
C ALA A 97 -3.88 -9.29 -7.20
N ARG A 98 -3.05 -8.77 -8.12
CA ARG A 98 -2.49 -9.56 -9.23
C ARG A 98 -1.51 -10.62 -8.75
N LEU A 99 -0.68 -10.31 -7.76
CA LEU A 99 0.22 -11.30 -7.15
C LEU A 99 -0.57 -12.42 -6.45
N ALA A 100 -1.63 -12.08 -5.72
CA ALA A 100 -2.54 -13.05 -5.12
C ALA A 100 -3.22 -13.92 -6.20
N SER A 101 -3.70 -13.31 -7.29
CA SER A 101 -4.28 -14.04 -8.41
C SER A 101 -3.27 -15.02 -9.02
N ALA A 102 -2.02 -14.60 -9.20
CA ALA A 102 -0.97 -15.46 -9.73
C ALA A 102 -0.68 -16.68 -8.84
N LYS A 103 -0.82 -16.54 -7.51
CA LYS A 103 -0.65 -17.66 -6.57
C LYS A 103 -1.78 -18.70 -6.67
N LEU A 104 -2.96 -18.29 -7.10
CA LEU A 104 -4.11 -19.18 -7.32
C LEU A 104 -4.04 -19.84 -8.70
N GLU A 105 -3.59 -19.10 -9.71
CA GLU A 105 -3.49 -19.56 -11.10
C GLU A 105 -2.10 -20.18 -11.37
N MET A 106 -1.85 -21.37 -10.84
CA MET A 106 -0.59 -22.10 -11.08
C MET A 106 -0.68 -23.11 -12.23
N GLU A 107 -1.89 -23.52 -12.64
CA GLU A 107 -2.10 -24.55 -13.66
C GLU A 107 -1.92 -24.00 -15.09
N ASP A 108 -2.40 -22.79 -15.36
CA ASP A 108 -2.16 -22.09 -16.63
C ASP A 108 -0.88 -21.23 -16.54
N GLU A 109 0.25 -21.79 -16.97
CA GLU A 109 1.55 -21.12 -16.98
C GLU A 109 1.55 -19.80 -17.77
N GLY A 110 0.73 -19.70 -18.83
CA GLY A 110 0.60 -18.50 -19.64
C GLY A 110 -0.10 -17.37 -18.87
N LEU A 111 -1.22 -17.69 -18.22
CA LEU A 111 -1.93 -16.75 -17.35
C LEU A 111 -1.10 -16.37 -16.14
N HIS A 112 -0.47 -17.35 -15.48
CA HIS A 112 0.42 -17.16 -14.33
C HIS A 112 1.48 -16.09 -14.62
N ARG A 113 2.24 -16.26 -15.72
CA ARG A 113 3.27 -15.29 -16.13
C ARG A 113 2.72 -13.90 -16.38
N ARG A 114 1.57 -13.80 -17.08
CA ARG A 114 0.93 -12.50 -17.36
C ARG A 114 0.48 -11.80 -16.07
N LEU A 115 -0.03 -12.54 -15.09
CA LEU A 115 -0.43 -11.98 -13.79
C LEU A 115 0.79 -11.46 -13.01
N LEU A 116 1.89 -12.22 -13.00
CA LEU A 116 3.14 -11.77 -12.38
C LEU A 116 3.73 -10.53 -13.05
N ASP A 117 3.77 -10.47 -14.38
CA ASP A 117 4.28 -9.31 -15.12
C ASP A 117 3.44 -8.05 -14.81
N ARG A 118 2.11 -8.19 -14.71
CA ARG A 118 1.20 -7.11 -14.32
C ARG A 118 1.37 -6.71 -12.84
N ALA A 119 1.57 -7.68 -11.95
CA ALA A 119 1.84 -7.41 -10.54
C ALA A 119 3.14 -6.61 -10.38
N ILE A 120 4.23 -7.05 -11.02
CA ILE A 120 5.52 -6.35 -11.04
C ILE A 120 5.35 -4.93 -11.58
N PHE A 121 4.65 -4.74 -12.69
CA PHE A 121 4.41 -3.40 -13.24
C PHE A 121 3.68 -2.48 -12.25
N ALA A 122 2.60 -2.95 -11.63
CA ALA A 122 1.83 -2.14 -10.69
C ALA A 122 2.62 -1.83 -9.41
N LEU A 123 3.37 -2.80 -8.87
CA LEU A 123 4.24 -2.59 -7.72
C LEU A 123 5.36 -1.59 -8.02
N ASP A 124 5.95 -1.65 -9.23
CA ASP A 124 6.98 -0.70 -9.68
C ASP A 124 6.43 0.74 -9.70
N ARG A 125 5.23 0.93 -10.27
CA ARG A 125 4.55 2.23 -10.25
C ARG A 125 4.26 2.72 -8.84
N GLY A 126 3.78 1.84 -7.95
CA GLY A 126 3.55 2.18 -6.55
C GLY A 126 4.84 2.60 -5.82
N LEU A 127 5.93 1.86 -6.03
CA LEU A 127 7.24 2.14 -5.42
C LEU A 127 7.90 3.41 -5.96
N ALA A 128 7.70 3.73 -7.25
CA ALA A 128 8.16 5.00 -7.82
C ALA A 128 7.53 6.21 -7.13
N MET A 129 6.32 6.06 -6.59
CA MET A 129 5.57 7.11 -5.91
C MET A 129 5.79 7.10 -4.40
N SER A 130 6.02 5.93 -3.81
CA SER A 130 6.24 5.73 -2.37
C SER A 130 7.40 4.76 -2.13
N PRO A 131 8.65 5.21 -2.31
CA PRO A 131 9.83 4.34 -2.25
C PRO A 131 10.15 3.79 -0.85
N SER A 132 9.54 4.33 0.20
CA SER A 132 9.68 3.84 1.58
C SER A 132 8.71 2.71 1.94
N ASN A 133 7.87 2.24 1.00
CA ASN A 133 6.90 1.19 1.29
C ASN A 133 7.56 -0.21 1.35
N SER A 134 7.85 -0.67 2.57
CA SER A 134 8.49 -1.97 2.81
C SER A 134 7.68 -3.17 2.31
N ILE A 135 6.35 -3.14 2.45
CA ILE A 135 5.46 -4.20 1.96
C ILE A 135 5.51 -4.25 0.43
N GLY A 136 5.45 -3.09 -0.23
CA GLY A 136 5.58 -2.99 -1.68
C GLY A 136 6.88 -3.60 -2.20
N TRP A 137 8.01 -3.33 -1.52
CA TRP A 137 9.30 -3.96 -1.84
C TRP A 137 9.31 -5.46 -1.60
N MET A 138 8.70 -5.93 -0.50
CA MET A 138 8.59 -7.36 -0.18
C MET A 138 7.82 -8.10 -1.28
N SER A 139 6.64 -7.60 -1.63
CA SER A 139 5.78 -8.17 -2.66
C SER A 139 6.41 -8.10 -4.05
N MET A 140 7.18 -7.05 -4.34
CA MET A 140 7.99 -6.97 -5.57
C MET A 140 9.03 -8.10 -5.61
N GLY A 141 9.76 -8.31 -4.51
CA GLY A 141 10.71 -9.40 -4.39
C GLY A 141 10.08 -10.78 -4.58
N GLU A 142 8.92 -11.00 -3.97
CA GLU A 142 8.13 -12.24 -4.14
C GLU A 142 7.68 -12.44 -5.58
N ALA A 143 7.10 -11.42 -6.22
CA ALA A 143 6.63 -11.52 -7.60
C ALA A 143 7.79 -11.81 -8.56
N LEU A 144 8.95 -11.18 -8.35
CA LEU A 144 10.17 -11.44 -9.12
C LEU A 144 10.70 -12.86 -8.91
N LEU A 145 10.69 -13.35 -7.68
CA LEU A 145 11.10 -14.70 -7.33
C LEU A 145 10.19 -15.74 -8.02
N MET A 146 8.87 -15.53 -7.99
CA MET A 146 7.92 -16.40 -8.70
C MET A 146 8.09 -16.34 -10.22
N ARG A 147 8.42 -15.16 -10.77
CA ARG A 147 8.48 -14.93 -12.22
C ARG A 147 9.75 -15.49 -12.87
N ALA A 148 10.88 -15.42 -12.19
CA ALA A 148 12.20 -15.70 -12.76
C ALA A 148 13.09 -16.55 -11.85
N GLY A 149 12.59 -17.01 -10.71
CA GLY A 149 13.39 -17.71 -9.71
C GLY A 149 14.34 -16.79 -8.96
N ALA A 150 15.31 -17.40 -8.28
CA ALA A 150 16.31 -16.69 -7.51
C ALA A 150 17.17 -15.80 -8.42
N SER A 151 17.13 -14.49 -8.21
CA SER A 151 17.80 -13.53 -9.08
C SER A 151 18.31 -12.30 -8.32
N PRO A 152 19.36 -11.60 -8.83
CA PRO A 152 19.82 -10.36 -8.22
C PRO A 152 18.74 -9.28 -8.12
N ARG A 153 17.75 -9.28 -9.02
CA ARG A 153 16.64 -8.33 -9.00
C ARG A 153 15.69 -8.59 -7.83
N ALA A 154 15.34 -9.86 -7.60
CA ALA A 154 14.53 -10.25 -6.44
C ALA A 154 15.27 -9.95 -5.13
N ALA A 155 16.58 -10.25 -5.06
CA ALA A 155 17.40 -10.02 -3.87
C ALA A 155 17.50 -8.52 -3.52
N ARG A 156 17.66 -7.65 -4.53
CA ARG A 156 17.64 -6.20 -4.31
C ARG A 156 16.28 -5.71 -3.79
N ALA A 157 15.18 -6.20 -4.34
CA ALA A 157 13.85 -5.81 -3.88
C ALA A 157 13.60 -6.22 -2.41
N LEU A 158 13.94 -7.46 -2.02
CA LEU A 158 13.80 -7.89 -0.63
C LEU A 158 14.77 -7.17 0.33
N ARG A 159 16.00 -6.84 -0.13
CA ARG A 159 16.91 -5.98 0.64
C ARG A 159 16.31 -4.62 0.91
N MET A 160 15.68 -3.99 -0.09
CA MET A 160 14.97 -2.72 0.10
C MET A 160 13.80 -2.85 1.08
N SER A 161 13.09 -3.98 1.09
CA SER A 161 12.04 -4.24 2.09
C SER A 161 12.59 -4.21 3.52
N VAL A 162 13.74 -4.87 3.76
CA VAL A 162 14.42 -4.83 5.07
C VAL A 162 14.86 -3.40 5.41
N LEU A 163 15.52 -2.70 4.49
CA LEU A 163 16.08 -1.36 4.76
C LEU A 163 15.00 -0.31 5.05
N THR A 164 13.82 -0.45 4.44
CA THR A 164 12.72 0.52 4.61
C THR A 164 11.89 0.26 5.88
N ALA A 165 11.87 -0.97 6.40
CA ALA A 165 11.26 -1.30 7.68
C ALA A 165 11.97 -2.48 8.36
N PRO A 166 13.12 -2.25 9.02
CA PRO A 166 13.93 -3.33 9.62
C PRO A 166 13.27 -3.99 10.82
N VAL A 167 12.29 -3.33 11.45
CA VAL A 167 11.56 -3.82 12.63
C VAL A 167 10.07 -3.80 12.32
N ALA A 168 9.61 -4.73 11.50
CA ALA A 168 8.19 -4.91 11.13
C ALA A 168 7.75 -6.35 11.47
N PRO A 169 7.38 -6.62 12.73
CA PRO A 169 7.14 -7.98 13.21
C PRO A 169 6.03 -8.71 12.46
N GLU A 170 5.02 -7.99 11.99
CA GLU A 170 3.89 -8.51 11.23
C GLU A 170 4.31 -9.21 9.91
N TYR A 171 5.46 -8.85 9.34
CA TYR A 171 5.98 -9.45 8.11
C TYR A 171 7.30 -10.18 8.30
N ALA A 172 7.84 -10.23 9.51
CA ALA A 172 9.20 -10.70 9.76
C ALA A 172 9.40 -12.15 9.30
N VAL A 173 8.48 -13.06 9.64
CA VAL A 173 8.57 -14.48 9.27
C VAL A 173 8.48 -14.64 7.75
N ARG A 174 7.46 -14.05 7.11
CA ARG A 174 7.29 -14.14 5.65
C ARG A 174 8.48 -13.55 4.91
N ARG A 175 9.02 -12.44 5.40
CA ARG A 175 10.21 -11.81 4.82
C ARG A 175 11.42 -12.73 4.94
N LEU A 176 11.63 -13.39 6.08
CA LEU A 176 12.71 -14.37 6.27
C LEU A 176 12.57 -15.56 5.32
N GLU A 177 11.39 -16.14 5.16
CA GLU A 177 11.14 -17.21 4.19
C GLU A 177 11.57 -16.80 2.77
N LEU A 178 11.18 -15.59 2.34
CA LEU A 178 11.54 -15.08 1.01
C LEU A 178 13.04 -14.79 0.88
N LEU A 179 13.67 -14.26 1.93
CA LEU A 179 15.11 -13.99 1.97
C LEU A 179 15.94 -15.28 1.90
N LEU A 180 15.51 -16.35 2.59
CA LEU A 180 16.20 -17.64 2.59
C LEU A 180 16.18 -18.32 1.23
N LYS A 181 15.11 -18.16 0.45
CA LYS A 181 15.05 -18.61 -0.96
C LYS A 181 16.07 -17.90 -1.87
N LEU A 182 16.69 -16.83 -1.39
CA LEU A 182 17.72 -16.05 -2.08
C LEU A 182 19.08 -16.14 -1.38
N TRP A 183 19.28 -17.06 -0.43
CA TRP A 183 20.49 -17.15 0.38
C TRP A 183 21.78 -17.17 -0.46
N ASP A 184 21.79 -17.96 -1.52
CA ASP A 184 22.95 -18.12 -2.42
C ASP A 184 23.16 -16.92 -3.36
N VAL A 185 22.16 -16.05 -3.50
CA VAL A 185 22.25 -14.81 -4.29
C VAL A 185 22.87 -13.68 -3.46
N TYR A 186 22.74 -13.73 -2.13
CA TYR A 186 23.30 -12.72 -1.25
C TYR A 186 24.80 -12.94 -0.99
N ASP A 187 25.54 -11.83 -0.95
CA ASP A 187 26.91 -11.75 -0.46
C ASP A 187 26.95 -11.87 1.08
N SER A 188 28.15 -11.77 1.66
CA SER A 188 28.34 -11.81 3.11
C SER A 188 27.50 -10.77 3.85
N ASP A 189 27.41 -9.56 3.30
CA ASP A 189 26.68 -8.45 3.91
C ASP A 189 25.17 -8.70 3.87
N GLY A 190 24.66 -9.21 2.75
CA GLY A 190 23.27 -9.62 2.62
C GLY A 190 22.90 -10.75 3.57
N ARG A 191 23.77 -11.75 3.72
CA ARG A 191 23.56 -12.85 4.68
C ARG A 191 23.59 -12.37 6.13
N ALA A 192 24.50 -11.46 6.47
CA ALA A 192 24.53 -10.83 7.79
C ALA A 192 23.23 -10.08 8.10
N MET A 193 22.68 -9.34 7.13
CA MET A 193 21.36 -8.69 7.25
C MET A 193 20.24 -9.71 7.51
N ILE A 194 20.25 -10.88 6.85
CA ILE A 194 19.24 -11.94 7.08
C ILE A 194 19.36 -12.49 8.52
N VAL A 195 20.59 -12.74 8.98
CA VAL A 195 20.86 -13.16 10.37
C VAL A 195 20.32 -12.14 11.36
N GLU A 196 20.57 -10.85 11.14
CA GLU A 196 20.07 -9.78 11.99
C GLU A 196 18.53 -9.76 12.02
N GLN A 197 17.87 -9.86 10.86
CA GLN A 197 16.42 -9.93 10.78
C GLN A 197 15.85 -11.15 11.53
N ALA A 198 16.52 -12.30 11.44
CA ALA A 198 16.14 -13.50 12.19
C ALA A 198 16.26 -13.30 13.70
N LEU A 199 17.34 -12.66 14.17
CA LEU A 199 17.53 -12.34 15.57
C LEU A 199 16.48 -11.32 16.07
N ILE A 200 16.17 -10.29 15.29
CA ILE A 200 15.11 -9.32 15.61
C ILE A 200 13.75 -10.03 15.72
N ALA A 201 13.41 -10.86 14.73
CA ALA A 201 12.17 -11.61 14.70
C ALA A 201 12.07 -12.62 15.86
N ARG A 202 13.18 -13.29 16.22
CA ARG A 202 13.23 -14.24 17.32
C ARG A 202 13.07 -13.59 18.69
N ARG A 203 13.59 -12.36 18.87
CA ARG A 203 13.40 -11.57 20.10
C ARG A 203 11.97 -11.10 20.29
N ASN A 204 11.18 -11.03 19.22
CA ASN A 204 9.77 -10.67 19.32
C ASN A 204 8.95 -11.91 19.70
N GLY A 205 8.37 -11.90 20.91
CA GLY A 205 7.63 -13.05 21.45
C GLY A 205 6.47 -13.55 20.58
N LYS A 206 5.92 -12.73 19.68
CA LYS A 206 4.86 -13.17 18.74
C LYS A 206 5.39 -13.99 17.56
N THR A 207 6.65 -13.80 17.18
CA THR A 207 7.26 -14.44 15.99
C THR A 207 8.34 -15.45 16.34
N ALA A 208 8.79 -15.52 17.60
CA ALA A 208 9.84 -16.42 18.07
C ALA A 208 9.62 -17.88 17.66
N GLU A 209 8.45 -18.44 17.98
CA GLU A 209 8.12 -19.83 17.68
C GLU A 209 8.12 -20.12 16.17
N ALA A 210 7.63 -19.17 15.36
CA ALA A 210 7.62 -19.31 13.91
C ALA A 210 9.03 -19.25 13.31
N VAL A 211 9.93 -18.42 13.87
CA VAL A 211 11.34 -18.38 13.49
C VAL A 211 12.03 -19.68 13.87
N ASP A 212 11.83 -20.18 15.09
CA ASP A 212 12.42 -21.46 15.53
C ASP A 212 11.97 -22.62 14.65
N ARG A 213 10.69 -22.65 14.26
CA ARG A 213 10.18 -23.62 13.26
C ARG A 213 10.87 -23.48 11.91
N LEU A 214 11.04 -22.26 11.42
CA LEU A 214 11.72 -22.00 10.14
C LEU A 214 13.17 -22.48 10.18
N LEU A 215 13.90 -22.22 11.27
CA LEU A 215 15.29 -22.65 11.48
C LEU A 215 15.44 -24.18 11.56
N ALA A 216 14.39 -24.89 11.98
CA ALA A 216 14.37 -26.35 12.02
C ALA A 216 14.09 -27.01 10.66
N THR A 217 13.79 -26.22 9.61
CA THR A 217 13.60 -26.75 8.25
C THR A 217 14.93 -26.85 7.50
N ALA A 218 14.98 -27.66 6.43
CA ALA A 218 16.14 -27.74 5.55
C ALA A 218 16.47 -26.38 4.88
N GLU A 219 15.44 -25.56 4.58
CA GLU A 219 15.65 -24.21 4.04
C GLU A 219 16.25 -23.25 5.08
N GLY A 220 16.03 -23.51 6.37
CA GLY A 220 16.53 -22.71 7.49
C GLY A 220 17.92 -23.09 7.97
N GLU A 221 18.46 -24.25 7.58
CA GLU A 221 19.75 -24.75 8.05
C GLU A 221 20.91 -23.75 7.85
N PRO A 222 21.09 -23.10 6.68
CA PRO A 222 22.17 -22.14 6.49
C PRO A 222 22.09 -20.95 7.45
N LEU A 223 20.86 -20.52 7.77
CA LEU A 223 20.61 -19.44 8.73
C LEU A 223 20.84 -19.89 10.17
N ALA A 224 20.43 -21.12 10.52
CA ALA A 224 20.69 -21.69 11.85
C ALA A 224 22.20 -21.75 12.13
N GLN A 225 22.99 -22.28 11.19
CA GLN A 225 24.45 -22.32 11.27
C GLN A 225 25.08 -20.92 11.40
N ALA A 226 24.52 -19.91 10.73
CA ALA A 226 25.00 -18.53 10.80
C ALA A 226 24.62 -17.83 12.13
N ILE A 227 23.53 -18.24 12.79
CA ILE A 227 23.07 -17.67 14.06
C ILE A 227 23.87 -18.20 15.25
N GLU A 228 24.25 -19.47 15.26
CA GLU A 228 25.00 -20.09 16.38
C GLU A 228 26.20 -19.25 16.87
N PRO A 229 27.12 -18.79 16.00
CA PRO A 229 28.24 -17.95 16.45
C PRO A 229 27.78 -16.54 16.89
N ALA A 230 26.70 -16.02 16.31
CA ALA A 230 26.16 -14.69 16.66
C ALA A 230 25.44 -14.69 18.02
N ALA A 231 24.99 -15.85 18.51
CA ALA A 231 24.32 -15.99 19.79
C ALA A 231 25.27 -16.20 20.99
N ALA A 232 26.57 -16.35 20.75
CA ALA A 232 27.55 -16.59 21.80
C ALA A 232 27.69 -15.37 22.76
N PRO A 233 27.70 -15.57 24.10
CA PRO A 233 27.88 -14.49 25.05
C PRO A 233 29.19 -13.74 24.81
N GLY A 234 29.12 -12.44 24.54
CA GLY A 234 30.30 -11.59 24.29
C GLY A 234 30.57 -11.24 22.81
N ALA A 235 29.79 -11.77 21.86
CA ALA A 235 29.77 -11.25 20.50
C ALA A 235 29.16 -9.83 20.50
N ALA A 236 30.01 -8.80 20.49
CA ALA A 236 29.54 -7.42 20.35
C ALA A 236 28.85 -7.28 18.99
N ILE A 237 27.57 -6.90 19.00
CA ILE A 237 26.87 -6.43 17.80
C ILE A 237 27.57 -5.13 17.41
N ARG A 238 28.42 -5.20 16.37
CA ARG A 238 29.10 -4.03 15.81
C ARG A 238 28.18 -3.26 14.89
#